data_AF-A0A842VIE0-F1
#
_entry.id   AF-A0A842VIE0-F1
#
_cell.length_a   1.000
_cell.length_b   1.000
_cell.length_c   1.000
_cell.angle_alpha   90.00
_cell.angle_beta   90.00
_cell.angle_gamma   90.00
#
_symmetry.space_group_name_H-M   'P 1'
#
loop_
_entity.id
_entity.type
_entity.pdbx_description
1 polymer ?
#
loop_
_entity_poly.entity_id
_entity_poly.type
_entity_poly.pdbx_seq_one_letter_code
_entity_poly.pdbx_strand_id
1 'polypeptide(L)'
;MNRVILIRIAYWWGIIGDALLAIEMFFSAFMGSQSPFIGLGLTLMGGSKYQYAMCLAATFMLGWTLLLIWGERKPIERRATILLTLPIIVGIQISTIQAYTFGLIPFELMIGYTIQRIIFGIYYVFCYYFSLKEYRIKN
;
A
#
# COMPACT_ATOMS: atom_id res chain seq x y z
N MET A 1 -18.61 -18.50 6.85
CA MET A 1 -17.61 -17.46 7.18
C MET A 1 -18.27 -16.09 7.06
N ASN A 2 -18.29 -15.28 8.13
CA ASN A 2 -18.96 -13.98 8.11
C ASN A 2 -18.29 -13.05 7.10
N ARG A 3 -19.05 -12.52 6.13
CA ARG A 3 -18.55 -11.64 5.05
C ARG A 3 -17.80 -10.42 5.59
N VAL A 4 -18.19 -9.95 6.78
CA VAL A 4 -17.52 -8.85 7.50
C VAL A 4 -16.09 -9.19 7.89
N ILE A 5 -15.79 -10.45 8.23
CA ILE A 5 -14.43 -10.90 8.59
C ILE A 5 -13.50 -10.77 7.37
N LEU A 6 -13.95 -11.16 6.18
CA LEU A 6 -13.17 -10.99 4.95
C LEU A 6 -12.80 -9.53 4.68
N ILE A 7 -13.75 -8.62 4.88
CA ILE A 7 -13.50 -7.18 4.69
C ILE A 7 -12.51 -6.67 5.74
N ARG A 8 -12.63 -7.11 7.01
CA ARG A 8 -11.66 -6.75 8.06
C ARG A 8 -10.26 -7.27 7.78
N ILE A 9 -10.13 -8.49 7.25
CA ILE A 9 -8.84 -9.06 6.84
C ILE A 9 -8.20 -8.18 5.77
N ALA A 10 -8.97 -7.67 4.80
CA ALA A 10 -8.46 -6.73 3.79
C ALA A 10 -7.92 -5.44 4.41
N TYR A 11 -8.65 -4.86 5.39
CA TYR A 11 -8.15 -3.70 6.13
C TYR A 11 -6.86 -4.01 6.89
N TRP A 12 -6.79 -5.13 7.61
CA TRP A 12 -5.60 -5.52 8.37
C TRP A 12 -4.38 -5.77 7.48
N TRP A 13 -4.57 -6.38 6.31
CA TRP A 13 -3.49 -6.54 5.34
C TRP A 13 -2.92 -5.20 4.88
N GLY A 14 -3.79 -4.23 4.59
CA GLY A 14 -3.36 -2.87 4.25
C GLY A 14 -2.65 -2.19 5.43
N ILE A 15 -3.24 -2.23 6.63
CA ILE A 15 -2.66 -1.62 7.84
C ILE A 15 -1.25 -2.15 8.11
N ILE A 16 -1.07 -3.46 8.06
CA ILE A 16 0.24 -4.08 8.33
C ILE A 16 1.22 -3.73 7.21
N GLY A 17 0.79 -3.85 5.95
CA GLY A 17 1.63 -3.53 4.79
C GLY A 17 2.13 -2.09 4.81
N ASP A 18 1.22 -1.13 4.99
CA ASP A 18 1.55 0.29 5.01
C ASP A 18 2.39 0.67 6.23
N ALA A 19 2.11 0.10 7.40
CA ALA A 19 2.90 0.35 8.60
C ALA A 19 4.34 -0.15 8.43
N LEU A 20 4.53 -1.35 7.88
CA LEU A 20 5.86 -1.91 7.62
C LEU A 20 6.62 -1.05 6.60
N LEU A 21 5.98 -0.66 5.51
CA LEU A 21 6.59 0.23 4.51
C LEU A 21 6.92 1.61 5.09
N ALA A 22 6.03 2.18 5.91
CA ALA A 22 6.29 3.46 6.57
C ALA A 22 7.53 3.38 7.47
N ILE A 23 7.65 2.32 8.28
CA ILE A 23 8.82 2.07 9.12
C ILE A 23 10.08 2.03 8.25
N GLU A 24 10.07 1.19 7.22
CA GLU A 24 11.21 1.03 6.32
C GLU A 24 11.62 2.35 5.64
N MET A 25 10.65 3.13 5.18
CA MET A 25 10.89 4.43 4.56
C MET A 25 11.45 5.45 5.56
N PHE A 26 11.02 5.44 6.83
CA PHE A 26 11.63 6.30 7.86
C PHE A 26 13.09 5.93 8.11
N PHE A 27 13.40 4.64 8.24
CA PHE A 27 14.80 4.20 8.37
C PHE A 27 15.62 4.66 7.16
N SER A 28 15.08 4.51 5.96
CA SER A 28 15.72 4.98 4.72
C SER A 28 15.89 6.51 4.66
N ALA A 29 14.93 7.26 5.19
CA ALA A 29 14.99 8.72 5.27
C ALA A 29 16.08 9.19 6.26
N PHE A 30 16.13 8.61 7.46
CA PHE A 30 17.07 9.06 8.51
C PHE A 30 18.47 8.49 8.34
N MET A 31 18.60 7.25 7.89
CA MET A 31 19.88 6.54 7.84
C MET A 31 20.45 6.43 6.42
N GLY A 32 19.65 6.69 5.38
CA GLY A 32 20.10 6.61 3.99
C GLY A 32 20.71 5.25 3.67
N SER A 33 21.97 5.25 3.22
CA SER A 33 22.75 4.05 2.90
C SER A 33 23.20 3.23 4.12
N GLN A 34 22.78 3.60 5.33
CA GLN A 34 22.99 2.80 6.55
C GLN A 34 21.70 2.13 7.04
N SER A 35 20.60 2.25 6.28
CA SER A 35 19.34 1.58 6.60
C SER A 35 19.52 0.05 6.64
N PRO A 36 19.00 -0.65 7.67
CA PRO A 36 19.08 -2.11 7.75
C PRO A 36 18.29 -2.81 6.62
N PHE A 37 17.47 -2.06 5.87
CA PHE A 37 16.60 -2.56 4.82
C PHE A 37 17.20 -2.45 3.40
N ILE A 38 18.43 -1.94 3.25
CA ILE A 38 19.12 -1.83 1.95
C ILE A 38 19.25 -3.19 1.24
N GLY A 39 19.48 -4.27 1.99
CA GLY A 39 19.59 -5.63 1.45
C GLY A 39 18.28 -6.23 0.92
N LEU A 40 17.12 -5.57 1.13
CA LEU A 40 15.83 -5.99 0.60
C LEU A 40 15.51 -5.36 -0.78
N GLY A 41 16.43 -4.56 -1.34
CA GLY A 41 16.26 -3.94 -2.65
C GLY A 41 15.32 -2.73 -2.67
N LEU A 42 14.94 -2.22 -1.50
CA LEU A 42 13.96 -1.14 -1.35
C LEU A 42 14.61 0.23 -1.09
N THR A 43 15.88 0.24 -0.66
CA THR A 43 16.73 1.44 -0.61
C THR A 43 17.79 1.39 -1.70
N LEU A 44 17.51 2.04 -2.84
CA LEU A 44 18.37 1.97 -4.03
C LEU A 44 19.44 3.06 -4.08
N MET A 45 19.27 4.17 -3.34
CA MET A 45 20.13 5.34 -3.46
C MET A 45 20.30 6.05 -2.10
N GLY A 46 21.49 6.66 -1.91
CA GLY A 46 21.71 7.65 -0.85
C GLY A 46 21.51 9.08 -1.37
N GLY A 47 21.52 10.05 -0.46
CA GLY A 47 21.50 11.48 -0.80
C GLY A 47 20.27 12.23 -0.30
N SER A 48 20.43 13.54 -0.08
CA SER A 48 19.42 14.38 0.57
C SER A 48 18.07 14.41 -0.15
N LYS A 49 18.07 14.37 -1.49
CA LYS A 49 16.84 14.31 -2.30
C LYS A 49 16.08 13.01 -2.09
N TYR A 50 16.78 11.88 -2.05
CA TYR A 50 16.17 10.57 -1.81
C TYR A 50 15.60 10.49 -0.38
N GLN A 51 16.37 10.93 0.61
CA GLN A 51 15.94 10.94 2.01
C GLN A 51 14.71 11.81 2.25
N TYR A 52 14.66 12.99 1.61
CA TYR A 52 13.47 13.84 1.63
C TYR A 52 12.25 13.15 1.03
N ALA A 53 12.40 12.52 -0.15
CA ALA A 53 11.33 11.78 -0.80
C ALA A 53 10.83 10.60 0.05
N MET A 54 11.75 9.87 0.71
CA MET A 54 11.40 8.79 1.62
C MET A 54 10.66 9.29 2.86
N CYS A 55 11.05 10.44 3.43
CA CYS A 55 10.33 11.03 4.57
C CYS A 55 8.89 11.43 4.21
N LEU A 56 8.71 12.05 3.03
CA LEU A 56 7.39 12.36 2.49
C LEU A 56 6.55 11.11 2.27
N ALA A 57 7.11 10.09 1.62
CA ALA A 57 6.45 8.83 1.36
C ALA A 57 6.06 8.11 2.68
N ALA A 58 6.96 8.07 3.66
CA ALA A 58 6.71 7.48 4.97
C ALA A 58 5.54 8.19 5.70
N THR A 59 5.52 9.52 5.65
CA THR A 59 4.44 10.33 6.23
C THR A 59 3.10 10.02 5.57
N PHE A 60 3.08 9.89 4.24
CA PHE A 60 1.88 9.51 3.50
C PHE A 60 1.41 8.09 3.87
N MET A 61 2.33 7.12 3.97
CA MET A 61 2.02 5.74 4.37
C MET A 61 1.48 5.64 5.80
N LEU A 62 2.01 6.44 6.75
CA LEU A 62 1.42 6.54 8.09
C LEU A 62 0.01 7.13 8.06
N GLY A 63 -0.20 8.21 7.31
CA GLY A 63 -1.52 8.80 7.11
C GLY A 63 -2.52 7.79 6.57
N TRP A 64 -2.10 6.98 5.59
CA TRP A 64 -2.91 5.92 5.01
C TRP A 64 -3.19 4.78 6.00
N THR A 65 -2.20 4.38 6.79
CA THR A 65 -2.34 3.38 7.87
C THR A 65 -3.41 3.81 8.87
N LEU A 66 -3.36 5.07 9.32
CA LEU A 66 -4.35 5.63 10.25
C LEU A 66 -5.75 5.68 9.63
N LEU A 67 -5.86 6.00 8.34
CA LEU A 67 -7.12 5.96 7.60
C LEU A 67 -7.69 4.54 7.50
N LEU A 68 -6.85 3.53 7.31
CA LEU A 68 -7.28 2.13 7.28
C LEU A 68 -7.70 1.63 8.67
N ILE A 69 -6.98 1.99 9.74
CA ILE A 69 -7.40 1.72 11.13
C ILE A 69 -8.76 2.36 11.41
N TRP A 70 -8.97 3.59 10.94
CA TRP A 70 -10.25 4.26 11.03
C TRP A 70 -11.34 3.56 10.21
N GLY A 71 -11.03 3.09 9.00
CA GLY A 71 -11.95 2.31 8.16
C GLY A 71 -12.35 0.97 8.79
N GLU A 72 -11.40 0.27 9.41
CA GLU A 72 -11.59 -1.04 10.03
C GLU A 72 -12.66 -1.02 11.13
N ARG A 73 -12.74 0.08 11.91
CA ARG A 73 -13.74 0.20 12.99
C ARG A 73 -15.18 0.11 12.49
N LYS A 74 -15.43 0.51 11.24
CA LYS A 74 -16.76 0.49 10.60
C LYS A 74 -16.64 0.18 9.10
N PRO A 75 -16.29 -1.06 8.74
CA PRO A 75 -15.79 -1.39 7.39
C PRO A 75 -16.88 -1.30 6.30
N ILE A 76 -18.15 -1.48 6.67
CA ILE A 76 -19.30 -1.40 5.74
C ILE A 76 -19.71 0.07 5.48
N GLU A 77 -19.78 0.87 6.55
CA GLU A 77 -20.12 2.30 6.47
C GLU A 77 -19.00 3.10 5.78
N ARG A 78 -17.74 2.73 6.04
CA ARG A 78 -16.54 3.42 5.54
C ARG A 78 -15.89 2.74 4.34
N ARG A 79 -16.68 1.98 3.56
CA ARG A 79 -16.21 1.24 2.38
C ARG A 79 -15.54 2.12 1.32
N ALA A 80 -15.79 3.43 1.33
CA ALA A 80 -15.12 4.38 0.44
C ALA A 80 -13.59 4.34 0.59
N THR A 81 -13.07 4.04 1.79
CA THR A 81 -11.63 3.90 2.02
C THR A 81 -11.01 2.81 1.14
N ILE A 82 -11.72 1.69 0.91
CA ILE A 82 -11.27 0.62 -0.01
C ILE A 82 -11.27 1.11 -1.46
N LEU A 83 -12.24 1.93 -1.86
CA LEU A 83 -12.29 2.44 -3.23
C LEU A 83 -11.15 3.42 -3.50
N LEU A 84 -10.75 4.20 -2.49
CA LEU A 84 -9.64 5.14 -2.60
C LEU A 84 -8.27 4.45 -2.69
N THR A 85 -8.13 3.16 -2.38
CA THR A 85 -6.86 2.44 -2.61
C THR A 85 -6.61 2.15 -4.09
N LEU A 86 -7.66 2.09 -4.93
CA LEU A 86 -7.51 1.84 -6.37
C LEU A 86 -6.66 2.89 -7.10
N PRO A 87 -6.92 4.21 -6.98
CA PRO A 87 -6.07 5.22 -7.62
C PRO A 87 -4.63 5.17 -7.09
N ILE A 88 -4.43 4.81 -5.82
CA ILE A 88 -3.09 4.63 -5.24
C ILE A 88 -2.37 3.45 -5.91
N ILE A 89 -3.02 2.30 -6.04
CA ILE A 89 -2.46 1.11 -6.71
C ILE A 89 -2.07 1.46 -8.16
N VAL A 90 -2.91 2.20 -8.88
CA VAL A 90 -2.63 2.65 -10.24
C VAL A 90 -1.42 3.60 -10.28
N GLY A 91 -1.38 4.60 -9.40
CA GLY A 91 -0.25 5.53 -9.32
C GLY A 91 1.09 4.84 -9.00
N ILE A 92 1.08 3.89 -8.07
CA ILE A 92 2.26 3.08 -7.72
C ILE A 92 2.67 2.19 -8.91
N GLN A 93 1.71 1.62 -9.65
CA GLN A 93 2.00 0.81 -10.83
C GLN A 93 2.68 1.64 -11.93
N ILE A 94 2.18 2.84 -12.21
CA ILE A 94 2.81 3.78 -13.15
C ILE A 94 4.24 4.09 -12.70
N SER A 95 4.44 4.41 -11.42
CA SER A 95 5.76 4.71 -10.85
C SER A 95 6.74 3.54 -10.99
N THR A 96 6.26 2.30 -10.90
CA THR A 96 7.08 1.09 -11.05
C THR A 96 7.47 0.84 -12.50
N ILE A 97 6.55 1.05 -13.44
CA ILE A 97 6.87 0.99 -14.86
C ILE A 97 7.92 2.04 -15.20
N GLN A 98 7.76 3.28 -14.69
CA GLN A 98 8.75 4.34 -14.88
C GLN A 98 10.12 3.96 -14.30
N ALA A 99 10.16 3.41 -13.08
CA ALA A 99 11.40 2.95 -12.46
C ALA A 99 12.11 1.88 -13.31
N TYR A 100 11.36 0.97 -13.91
CA TYR A 100 11.91 0.00 -14.87
C TYR A 100 12.44 0.69 -16.14
N THR A 101 11.67 1.62 -16.73
CA THR A 101 12.12 2.33 -17.94
C THR A 101 13.38 3.18 -17.71
N PHE A 102 13.61 3.65 -16.49
CA PHE A 102 14.82 4.38 -16.10
C PHE A 102 15.97 3.46 -15.67
N GLY A 103 15.79 2.13 -15.71
CA GLY A 103 16.81 1.17 -15.31
C GLY A 103 17.07 1.12 -13.81
N LEU A 104 16.15 1.64 -12.99
CA LEU A 104 16.29 1.65 -11.52
C LEU A 104 15.95 0.31 -10.89
N ILE A 105 15.07 -0.47 -11.54
CA ILE A 105 14.69 -1.82 -11.10
C ILE A 105 14.79 -2.81 -12.27
N PRO A 106 15.17 -4.07 -11.99
CA PRO A 106 15.17 -5.13 -12.99
C PRO A 106 13.74 -5.56 -13.36
N PHE A 107 13.60 -6.21 -14.52
CA PHE A 107 12.31 -6.64 -15.06
C PHE A 107 11.56 -7.60 -14.12
N GLU A 108 12.30 -8.49 -13.45
CA GLU A 108 11.79 -9.49 -12.52
C GLU A 108 11.08 -8.86 -11.32
N LEU A 109 11.63 -7.76 -10.78
CA LEU A 109 11.00 -7.01 -9.70
C LEU A 109 9.77 -6.26 -10.20
N MET A 110 9.86 -5.62 -11.37
CA MET A 110 8.72 -4.93 -11.97
C MET A 110 7.53 -5.88 -12.20
N ILE A 111 7.77 -7.07 -12.77
CA ILE A 111 6.70 -8.03 -13.02
C ILE A 111 6.16 -8.63 -11.72
N GLY A 112 7.01 -8.93 -10.74
CA GLY A 112 6.61 -9.40 -9.42
C GLY A 112 5.66 -8.42 -8.71
N TYR A 113 6.04 -7.13 -8.67
CA TYR A 113 5.19 -6.09 -8.10
C TYR A 113 3.89 -5.89 -8.90
N THR A 114 3.94 -6.04 -10.22
CA THR A 114 2.74 -5.94 -11.08
C THR A 114 1.74 -7.04 -10.76
N ILE A 115 2.21 -8.30 -10.65
CA ILE A 115 1.36 -9.45 -10.31
C ILE A 115 0.74 -9.26 -8.92
N GLN A 116 1.56 -8.90 -7.92
CA GLN A 116 1.10 -8.63 -6.56
C GLN A 116 -0.02 -7.58 -6.53
N ARG A 117 0.13 -6.48 -7.28
CA ARG A 117 -0.87 -5.40 -7.33
C ARG A 117 -2.15 -5.79 -8.04
N ILE A 118 -2.07 -6.60 -9.11
CA ILE A 118 -3.26 -7.12 -9.77
C ILE A 118 -4.05 -8.00 -8.80
N ILE A 119 -3.37 -8.90 -8.07
CA ILE A 119 -4.01 -9.76 -7.07
C ILE A 119 -4.69 -8.92 -5.99
N PHE A 120 -4.00 -7.92 -5.42
CA PHE A 120 -4.61 -7.05 -4.41
C PHE A 120 -5.73 -6.18 -4.97
N GLY A 121 -5.60 -5.65 -6.18
CA GLY A 121 -6.63 -4.87 -6.84
C GLY A 121 -7.91 -5.67 -7.02
N ILE A 122 -7.81 -6.90 -7.51
CA ILE A 122 -8.95 -7.82 -7.64
C ILE A 122 -9.59 -8.08 -6.27
N TYR A 123 -8.76 -8.36 -5.25
CA TYR A 123 -9.25 -8.63 -3.90
C TYR A 123 -9.97 -7.42 -3.29
N TYR A 124 -9.46 -6.20 -3.46
CA TYR A 124 -10.11 -4.99 -2.96
C TYR A 124 -11.43 -4.69 -3.68
N VAL A 125 -11.49 -4.86 -5.01
CA VAL A 125 -12.74 -4.73 -5.77
C VAL A 125 -13.78 -5.76 -5.29
N PHE A 126 -13.35 -6.99 -5.06
CA PHE A 126 -14.20 -8.04 -4.50
C PHE A 126 -14.73 -7.66 -3.11
N CYS A 127 -13.87 -7.22 -2.18
CA CYS A 127 -14.27 -6.75 -0.86
C CYS A 127 -15.24 -5.57 -0.92
N TYR A 128 -15.03 -4.63 -1.84
CA TYR A 128 -15.92 -3.50 -2.06
C TYR A 128 -17.31 -3.95 -2.52
N TYR A 129 -17.39 -4.87 -3.49
CA TYR A 129 -18.66 -5.43 -3.95
C TYR A 129 -19.44 -6.12 -2.81
N PHE A 130 -18.76 -6.90 -1.97
CA PHE A 130 -19.38 -7.51 -0.81
C PHE A 130 -19.84 -6.49 0.23
N SER A 131 -19.07 -5.44 0.46
CA SER A 131 -19.46 -4.35 1.37
C SER A 131 -20.74 -3.64 0.91
N LEU A 132 -20.91 -3.44 -0.40
CA LEU A 132 -22.11 -2.86 -0.99
C LEU A 132 -23.33 -3.75 -0.80
N LYS A 133 -23.17 -5.05 -1.04
CA LYS A 133 -24.26 -6.03 -0.88
C LYS A 133 -24.72 -6.10 0.57
N GLU A 134 -23.79 -6.11 1.52
CA GLU A 134 -24.10 -6.18 2.95
C GLU A 134 -24.79 -4.90 3.46
N TYR A 135 -24.43 -3.74 2.93
CA TYR A 135 -25.07 -2.47 3.27
C TYR A 135 -26.55 -2.41 2.84
N ARG A 136 -26.88 -2.94 1.65
CA ARG A 136 -28.28 -3.02 1.15
C ARG A 136 -29.16 -4.03 1.87
N ILE A 137 -28.59 -4.97 2.61
CA ILE A 137 -29.37 -5.96 3.39
C ILE A 137 -29.74 -5.38 4.76
N LYS A 138 -28.95 -4.44 5.28
CA LYS A 138 -29.14 -3.84 6.61
C LYS A 138 -29.95 -2.54 6.61
N ASN A 139 -30.17 -1.92 5.45
CA ASN A 139 -30.98 -0.71 5.24
C ASN A 139 -31.93 -0.94 4.07
#